data_AF-A0A0N4UCA0-F1
#
_entry.id   AF-A0A0N4UCA0-F1
#
_cell.length_a   1.000
_cell.length_b   1.000
_cell.length_c   1.000
_cell.angle_alpha   90.00
_cell.angle_beta   90.00
_cell.angle_gamma   90.00
#
_symmetry.space_group_name_H-M   'P 1'
#
loop_
_entity.id
_entity.type
_entity.pdbx_description
1 polymer ?
#
loop_
_entity_poly.entity_id
_entity_poly.type
_entity_poly.pdbx_seq_one_letter_code
_entity_poly.pdbx_strand_id
1 'polypeptide(L)'
;MTNQTVLEIAATSKRAFKCSHSVLLFTGSSYLDLNNFRVIAFVNLNSDEFPANIGYDFCALDSRTSDLVPIIVGACLAILVIIVLIAYLIGRARAKRQGYSSV
;
A
#
# COMPACT_ATOMS: atom_id res chain seq x y z
N MET A 1 -3.34 -9.20 -35.56
CA MET A 1 -4.25 -8.86 -34.45
C MET A 1 -3.68 -9.47 -33.17
N THR A 2 -2.83 -8.73 -32.45
CA THR A 2 -2.13 -9.21 -31.25
C THR A 2 -2.25 -8.13 -30.17
N ASN A 3 -3.44 -8.00 -29.60
CA ASN A 3 -3.62 -7.24 -28.36
C ASN A 3 -3.50 -8.25 -27.21
N GLN A 4 -2.26 -8.55 -26.83
CA GLN A 4 -2.00 -9.34 -25.63
C GLN A 4 -2.19 -8.43 -24.42
N THR A 5 -3.37 -8.45 -23.81
CA THR A 5 -3.50 -8.02 -22.42
C THR A 5 -2.85 -9.08 -21.56
N VAL A 6 -1.53 -8.98 -21.40
CA VAL A 6 -0.78 -9.84 -20.50
C VAL A 6 -1.06 -9.34 -19.09
N LEU A 7 -1.90 -10.07 -18.35
CA LEU A 7 -1.88 -9.95 -16.90
C LEU A 7 -0.61 -10.67 -16.45
N GLU A 8 0.42 -9.91 -16.10
CA GLU A 8 1.65 -10.42 -15.48
C GLU A 8 1.30 -10.97 -14.09
N ILE A 9 0.76 -12.20 -14.05
CA ILE A 9 0.58 -12.96 -12.82
C ILE A 9 1.94 -13.54 -12.46
N ALA A 10 2.83 -12.68 -11.97
CA ALA A 10 4.12 -13.08 -11.45
C ALA A 10 4.00 -13.26 -9.93
N ALA A 11 3.94 -14.52 -9.49
CA ALA A 11 4.13 -14.86 -8.09
C ALA A 11 5.51 -15.51 -7.93
N THR A 12 6.20 -15.18 -6.84
CA THR A 12 7.43 -15.88 -6.47
C THR A 12 7.13 -17.39 -6.34
N SER A 13 8.07 -18.28 -6.66
CA SER A 13 7.87 -19.74 -6.80
C SER A 13 7.22 -20.48 -5.60
N LYS A 14 7.08 -19.83 -4.45
CA LYS A 14 6.42 -20.37 -3.25
C LYS A 14 5.33 -19.44 -2.71
N ARG A 15 4.83 -18.51 -3.52
CA ARG A 15 3.83 -17.51 -3.12
C ARG A 15 2.54 -17.69 -3.90
N ALA A 16 1.43 -17.42 -3.23
CA ALA A 16 0.13 -17.30 -3.85
C ALA A 16 -0.03 -15.90 -4.43
N PHE A 17 -0.87 -15.74 -5.43
CA PHE A 17 -1.24 -14.43 -5.96
C PHE A 17 -2.65 -14.07 -5.51
N LYS A 18 -2.85 -12.83 -5.06
CA LYS A 18 -4.15 -12.32 -4.61
C LYS A 18 -4.44 -10.94 -5.20
N CYS A 19 -5.66 -10.75 -5.70
CA CYS A 19 -6.19 -9.46 -6.14
C CYS A 19 -7.51 -9.18 -5.44
N SER A 20 -7.70 -7.97 -4.88
CA SER A 20 -9.03 -7.54 -4.44
C SER A 20 -9.92 -7.17 -5.63
N HIS A 21 -9.37 -6.42 -6.58
CA HIS A 21 -10.07 -5.97 -7.77
C HIS A 21 -9.12 -5.97 -8.98
N SER A 22 -9.52 -6.61 -10.08
CA SER A 22 -8.76 -6.56 -11.33
C SER A 22 -9.69 -6.58 -12.53
N VAL A 23 -9.55 -5.58 -13.40
CA VAL A 23 -10.36 -5.42 -14.61
C VAL A 23 -9.50 -5.77 -15.82
N LEU A 24 -9.94 -6.74 -16.61
CA LEU A 24 -9.31 -7.11 -17.88
C LEU A 24 -10.16 -6.57 -19.03
N LEU A 25 -9.55 -5.72 -19.87
CA LEU A 25 -10.20 -5.12 -21.02
C LEU A 25 -9.94 -5.96 -22.25
N PHE A 26 -10.97 -6.58 -22.83
CA PHE A 26 -10.88 -7.31 -24.08
C PHE A 26 -11.16 -6.38 -25.27
N THR A 27 -10.62 -6.73 -26.44
CA THR A 27 -10.93 -6.02 -27.69
C THR A 27 -12.40 -6.22 -28.04
N GLY A 28 -13.20 -5.15 -27.98
CA GLY A 28 -14.65 -5.19 -28.29
C GLY A 28 -15.56 -4.76 -27.15
N SER A 29 -15.17 -3.77 -26.34
CA SER A 29 -15.96 -3.23 -25.20
C SER A 29 -16.37 -4.25 -24.13
N SER A 30 -15.77 -5.43 -24.15
CA SER A 30 -15.98 -6.44 -23.12
C SER A 30 -14.93 -6.26 -22.03
N TYR A 31 -15.36 -6.21 -20.78
CA TYR A 31 -14.47 -6.21 -19.63
C TYR A 31 -14.79 -7.39 -18.75
N LEU A 32 -13.77 -7.99 -18.17
CA LEU A 32 -13.90 -9.04 -17.16
C LEU A 32 -13.47 -8.44 -15.83
N ASP A 33 -14.43 -8.32 -14.93
CA ASP A 33 -14.24 -7.80 -13.58
C ASP A 33 -14.05 -8.97 -12.62
N LEU A 34 -12.85 -9.06 -12.03
CA LEU A 34 -12.48 -10.08 -11.07
C LEU A 34 -12.44 -9.46 -9.68
N ASN A 35 -13.41 -9.85 -8.86
CA ASN A 35 -13.47 -9.50 -7.45
C ASN A 35 -12.91 -10.63 -6.60
N ASN A 36 -11.96 -10.32 -5.70
CA ASN A 36 -11.34 -11.24 -4.75
C ASN A 36 -10.72 -12.51 -5.37
N PHE A 37 -9.98 -12.34 -6.45
CA PHE A 37 -9.29 -13.44 -7.13
C PHE A 37 -8.06 -13.91 -6.34
N ARG A 38 -7.90 -15.22 -6.19
CA ARG A 38 -6.76 -15.88 -5.54
C ARG A 38 -6.32 -17.06 -6.37
N VAL A 39 -5.03 -17.14 -6.70
CA VAL A 39 -4.48 -18.24 -7.50
C VAL A 39 -3.14 -18.69 -6.92
N ILE A 40 -2.92 -20.01 -6.96
CA ILE A 40 -1.64 -20.65 -6.71
C ILE A 40 -1.32 -21.51 -7.91
N ALA A 41 -0.06 -21.51 -8.34
CA ALA A 41 0.40 -22.35 -9.43
C ALA A 41 1.61 -23.17 -8.96
N PHE A 42 1.77 -24.37 -9.53
CA PHE A 42 2.93 -25.24 -9.31
C PHE A 42 3.16 -25.68 -7.85
N VAL A 43 2.10 -25.83 -7.05
CA VAL A 43 2.20 -26.39 -5.69
C VAL A 43 1.30 -27.63 -5.58
N ASN A 44 1.86 -28.73 -5.11
CA ASN A 44 1.08 -29.90 -4.69
C ASN A 44 0.60 -29.66 -3.26
N LEU A 45 -0.70 -29.42 -3.09
CA LEU A 45 -1.31 -29.28 -1.79
C LEU A 45 -1.89 -30.63 -1.40
N ASN A 46 -1.63 -31.08 -0.17
CA ASN A 46 -2.26 -32.27 0.39
C ASN A 46 -3.69 -31.99 0.90
N SER A 47 -4.11 -30.72 0.86
CA SER A 47 -5.39 -30.21 1.33
C SER A 47 -5.96 -29.25 0.29
N ASP A 48 -7.28 -29.19 0.13
CA ASP A 48 -7.95 -28.26 -0.78
C ASP A 48 -7.89 -26.78 -0.32
N GLU A 49 -7.17 -26.51 0.78
CA GLU A 49 -7.04 -25.20 1.39
C GLU A 49 -5.68 -24.54 1.08
N PHE A 50 -5.72 -23.24 0.76
CA PHE A 50 -4.50 -22.43 0.61
C PHE A 50 -3.69 -22.45 1.93
N PRO A 51 -2.40 -22.82 1.90
CA PRO A 51 -1.61 -22.91 3.12
C PRO A 51 -1.54 -21.55 3.81
N ALA A 52 -1.86 -21.51 5.11
CA ALA A 52 -1.86 -20.27 5.90
C ALA A 52 -0.48 -19.58 5.94
N ASN A 53 0.59 -20.35 5.77
CA ASN A 53 1.98 -19.88 5.79
C ASN A 53 2.51 -19.50 4.40
N ILE A 54 1.67 -19.47 3.37
CA ILE A 54 2.10 -19.02 2.04
C ILE A 54 2.12 -17.49 1.99
N GLY A 55 3.21 -16.93 1.49
CA GLY A 55 3.25 -15.50 1.18
C GLY A 55 2.30 -15.21 0.03
N TYR A 56 1.55 -14.11 0.12
CA TYR A 56 0.71 -13.64 -0.99
C TYR A 56 1.41 -12.47 -1.68
N ASP A 57 1.59 -12.56 -2.99
CA ASP A 57 1.94 -11.43 -3.84
C ASP A 57 0.65 -10.77 -4.32
N PHE A 58 0.59 -9.44 -4.23
CA PHE A 58 -0.58 -8.65 -4.57
C PHE A 58 -0.46 -8.08 -5.98
N CYS A 59 -1.59 -7.89 -6.66
CA CYS A 59 -1.58 -7.22 -7.96
C CYS A 59 -1.11 -5.77 -7.85
N ALA A 60 -0.44 -5.30 -8.90
CA ALA A 60 -0.09 -3.89 -9.06
C ALA A 60 -1.33 -2.97 -8.99
N LEU A 61 -2.53 -3.45 -9.30
CA LEU A 61 -3.77 -2.68 -9.16
C LEU A 61 -4.16 -2.47 -7.69
N ASP A 62 -4.02 -3.50 -6.87
CA ASP A 62 -4.23 -3.44 -5.41
C ASP A 62 -3.19 -2.50 -4.76
N SER A 63 -1.96 -2.52 -5.28
CA SER A 63 -0.91 -1.57 -4.92
C SER A 63 -1.16 -0.15 -5.46
N ARG A 64 -1.80 0.02 -6.63
CA ARG A 64 -2.06 1.34 -7.23
C ARG A 64 -3.28 2.06 -6.66
N THR A 65 -4.23 1.34 -6.09
CA THR A 65 -5.24 1.94 -5.21
C THR A 65 -4.64 2.32 -3.84
N SER A 66 -3.30 2.26 -3.67
CA SER A 66 -2.59 2.69 -2.46
C SER A 66 -2.78 4.18 -2.19
N ASP A 67 -3.81 4.47 -1.40
CA ASP A 67 -3.76 5.57 -0.46
C ASP A 67 -2.59 5.39 0.54
N LEU A 68 -1.96 4.21 0.61
CA LEU A 68 -0.84 3.91 1.50
C LEU A 68 0.35 4.88 1.32
N VAL A 69 0.76 5.19 0.09
CA VAL A 69 1.89 6.12 -0.12
C VAL A 69 1.50 7.54 0.33
N PRO A 70 0.38 8.14 -0.11
CA PRO A 70 -0.10 9.41 0.43
C PRO A 70 -0.28 9.43 1.94
N ILE A 71 -0.81 8.36 2.54
CA ILE A 71 -1.04 8.24 3.99
C ILE A 71 0.29 8.27 4.73
N ILE A 72 1.28 7.50 4.31
CA ILE A 72 2.61 7.48 4.97
C ILE A 72 3.26 8.85 4.86
N VAL A 73 3.22 9.47 3.67
CA VAL A 73 3.76 10.81 3.47
C VAL A 73 3.04 11.82 4.38
N GLY A 74 1.71 11.75 4.45
CA GLY A 74 0.90 12.61 5.32
C GLY A 74 1.21 12.43 6.81
N ALA A 75 1.33 11.19 7.28
CA ALA A 75 1.65 10.88 8.68
C ALA A 75 3.03 11.40 9.07
N CYS A 76 4.04 11.20 8.23
CA CYS A 76 5.39 11.72 8.45
C CYS A 76 5.40 13.25 8.56
N LEU A 77 4.71 13.94 7.65
CA LEU A 77 4.59 15.40 7.68
C LEU A 77 3.85 15.89 8.93
N ALA A 78 2.75 15.25 9.32
CA ALA A 78 1.98 15.64 10.50
C ALA A 78 2.79 15.48 11.80
N ILE A 79 3.50 14.36 11.97
CA ILE A 79 4.34 14.10 13.13
C ILE A 79 5.47 15.15 13.22
N LEU A 80 6.14 15.43 12.10
CA LEU A 80 7.21 16.42 12.04
C LEU A 80 6.71 17.80 12.49
N VAL A 81 5.58 18.25 11.95
CA VAL A 81 4.97 19.54 12.32
C VAL A 81 4.65 19.60 13.81
N ILE A 82 4.06 18.55 14.39
CA ILE A 82 3.73 18.49 15.82
C ILE A 82 5.01 18.62 16.68
N ILE A 83 6.07 17.89 16.34
CA ILE A 83 7.35 17.95 17.05
C ILE A 83 7.93 19.36 17.01
N VAL A 84 7.94 19.98 15.82
CA VAL A 84 8.45 21.36 15.65
C VAL A 84 7.64 22.35 16.47
N LEU A 85 6.31 22.22 16.50
CA LEU A 85 5.46 23.09 17.31
C LEU A 85 5.73 22.93 18.80
N ILE A 86 5.89 21.69 19.29
CA ILE A 86 6.23 21.43 20.70
C ILE A 86 7.58 22.08 21.04
N ALA A 87 8.61 21.87 20.21
CA ALA A 87 9.92 22.47 20.40
C ALA A 87 9.86 24.01 20.38
N TYR A 88 9.09 24.59 19.46
CA TYR A 88 8.88 26.02 19.36
C TYR A 88 8.18 26.58 20.61
N LEU A 89 7.16 25.89 21.13
CA LEU A 89 6.46 26.32 22.35
C LEU A 89 7.37 26.30 23.57
N ILE A 90 8.19 25.26 23.74
CA ILE A 90 9.18 25.18 24.83
C ILE A 90 10.23 26.29 24.70
N GLY A 91 10.74 26.52 23.50
CA GLY A 91 11.69 27.60 23.21
C GLY A 91 11.09 28.98 23.49
N ARG A 92 9.87 29.24 23.03
CA ARG A 92 9.14 30.49 23.27
C ARG A 92 8.82 30.70 24.74
N ALA A 93 8.44 29.64 25.46
CA ALA A 93 8.19 29.71 26.90
C ALA A 93 9.47 30.04 27.69
N ARG A 94 10.63 29.51 27.27
CA ARG A 94 11.93 29.85 27.86
C ARG A 94 12.32 31.31 27.58
N ALA A 95 12.17 31.78 26.35
CA ALA A 95 12.51 33.16 25.97
C ALA A 95 11.69 34.20 26.74
N LYS A 96 10.39 33.94 26.99
CA LYS A 96 9.55 34.82 27.80
C LYS A 96 10.03 34.97 29.25
N ARG A 97 10.76 33.99 29.79
CA ARG A 97 11.28 34.06 31.18
C ARG A 97 12.58 34.86 31.31
N GLN A 98 13.25 35.22 30.22
CA GLN A 98 14.56 35.91 30.26
C GLN A 98 14.49 37.40 29.84
N GLY A 99 13.31 37.93 29.49
CA GLY A 99 13.18 39.23 28.81
C GLY A 99 12.76 40.44 29.64
N TYR A 100 12.63 40.34 30.97
CA TYR A 100 12.21 41.48 31.81
C TYR A 100 13.10 41.62 33.04
N SER A 101 14.33 42.07 32.81
CA SER A 101 15.04 42.93 33.76
C SER A 101 15.26 44.26 33.06
N SER A 102 14.17 44.98 32.82
CA SER A 102 14.22 46.41 32.55
C SER A 102 14.10 47.10 33.89
N VAL A 103 15.12 47.90 34.22
CA VAL A 103 15.44 48.63 35.47
C VAL A 103 16.04 47.80 36.61
#